data_AF-A0A7J3TWF5-F1
#
_entry.id   AF-A0A7J3TWF5-F1
#
_cell.length_a   1.000
_cell.length_b   1.000
_cell.length_c   1.000
_cell.angle_alpha   90.00
_cell.angle_beta   90.00
_cell.angle_gamma   90.00
#
_symmetry.space_group_name_H-M   'P 1'
#
loop_
_entity.id
_entity.type
_entity.pdbx_description
1 polymer ?
#
loop_
_entity_poly.entity_id
_entity_poly.type
_entity_poly.pdbx_seq_one_letter_code
_entity_poly.pdbx_strand_id
1 'polypeptide(L)' 'MKHIAAERMSRLKAESAFFVLQKAKMLEKQGFNIIHFEIGEPDFDT' A
#
# COMPACT_ATOMS: atom_id res chain seq x y z
N MET A 1 2.68 20.15 -23.10
CA MET A 1 2.33 19.92 -21.68
C MET A 1 3.60 19.57 -20.94
N LYS A 2 3.95 20.31 -19.88
CA LYS A 2 5.17 20.05 -19.11
C LYS A 2 4.97 18.74 -18.33
N HIS A 3 5.70 17.68 -18.68
CA HIS A 3 5.71 16.46 -17.88
C HIS A 3 6.32 16.81 -16.52
N ILE A 4 5.48 16.83 -15.48
CA ILE A 4 5.86 17.12 -14.10
C ILE A 4 6.68 15.96 -13.51
N ALA A 5 6.62 14.78 -14.16
CA ALA A 5 7.35 13.57 -13.81
C ALA A 5 8.57 13.37 -14.73
N ALA A 6 9.68 12.90 -14.15
CA ALA A 6 10.85 12.48 -14.92
C ALA A 6 10.53 11.18 -15.68
N GLU A 7 11.08 11.01 -16.89
CA GLU A 7 10.85 9.83 -17.74
C GLU A 7 11.10 8.49 -17.01
N ARG A 8 12.14 8.45 -16.15
CA ARG A 8 12.46 7.29 -15.31
C ARG A 8 11.34 6.82 -14.38
N MET A 9 10.39 7.69 -14.04
CA MET A 9 9.25 7.34 -13.18
C MET A 9 8.30 6.35 -13.85
N SER A 10 8.28 6.28 -15.19
CA SER A 10 7.52 5.27 -15.93
C SER A 10 7.96 3.83 -15.65
N ARG A 11 9.16 3.63 -15.09
CA ARG A 11 9.71 2.31 -14.73
C ARG A 11 9.20 1.81 -13.38
N LEU A 12 8.65 2.68 -12.55
CA LEU A 12 8.02 2.29 -11.30
C LEU A 12 6.71 1.56 -11.62
N LYS A 13 6.58 0.35 -11.08
CA LYS A 13 5.35 -0.44 -11.20
C LYS A 13 4.56 -0.31 -9.90
N ALA A 14 3.25 -0.56 -9.98
CA ALA A 14 2.44 -0.69 -8.76
C ALA A 14 2.97 -1.84 -7.90
N GLU A 15 3.09 -1.62 -6.60
CA GLU A 15 3.53 -2.65 -5.66
C GLU A 15 2.34 -3.51 -5.22
N SER A 16 2.50 -4.83 -5.30
CA SER A 16 1.42 -5.79 -5.03
C SER A 16 0.94 -5.76 -3.57
N ALA A 17 1.82 -5.42 -2.63
CA ALA A 17 1.53 -5.35 -1.20
C ALA A 17 0.43 -4.33 -0.88
N PHE A 18 0.36 -3.20 -1.62
CA PHE A 18 -0.69 -2.20 -1.40
C PHE A 18 -2.09 -2.68 -1.78
N PHE A 19 -2.22 -3.62 -2.73
CA PHE A 19 -3.53 -4.20 -3.04
C PHE A 19 -4.05 -5.07 -1.90
N VAL A 20 -3.18 -5.82 -1.24
CA VAL A 20 -3.53 -6.63 -0.06
C VAL A 20 -3.94 -5.72 1.09
N LEU A 21 -3.13 -4.68 1.37
CA LEU A 21 -3.44 -3.68 2.40
C LEU A 21 -4.78 -2.97 2.13
N GLN A 22 -5.05 -2.58 0.88
CA GLN A 22 -6.32 -1.95 0.52
C GLN A 22 -7.52 -2.88 0.80
N LYS A 23 -7.38 -4.17 0.46
CA LYS A 23 -8.43 -5.17 0.72
C LYS A 23 -8.63 -5.39 2.22
N ALA A 24 -7.54 -5.50 2.99
CA ALA A 24 -7.60 -5.63 4.44
C ALA A 24 -8.33 -4.44 5.06
N LYS A 25 -7.94 -3.20 4.72
CA LYS A 25 -8.60 -1.97 5.17
C LYS A 25 -10.08 -1.90 4.81
N MET A 26 -10.48 -2.46 3.66
CA MET A 26 -11.89 -2.53 3.28
C MET A 26 -12.68 -3.47 4.20
N LEU A 27 -12.11 -4.61 4.57
CA LEU A 27 -12.74 -5.57 5.48
C LEU A 27 -12.79 -5.02 6.92
N GLU A 28 -11.76 -4.34 7.38
CA GLU A 28 -11.78 -3.66 8.69
C GLU A 28 -12.91 -2.63 8.77
N LYS A 29 -13.12 -1.84 7.71
CA LYS A 29 -14.26 -0.90 7.61
C LYS A 29 -15.63 -1.58 7.65
N GLN A 30 -15.71 -2.86 7.29
CA GLN A 30 -16.92 -3.66 7.40
C GLN A 30 -17.09 -4.31 8.79
N GLY A 31 -16.14 -4.08 9.71
CA GLY A 31 -16.17 -4.61 11.08
C GLY A 31 -15.45 -5.95 11.26
N PHE A 32 -14.71 -6.43 10.27
CA PHE A 32 -13.89 -7.63 10.42
C PHE A 32 -12.61 -7.33 11.19
N ASN A 33 -12.24 -8.22 12.13
CA ASN A 33 -10.94 -8.19 12.78
C ASN A 33 -9.91 -8.88 11.87
N ILE A 34 -8.97 -8.11 11.31
CA ILE A 34 -7.95 -8.60 10.38
C ILE A 34 -6.59 -8.65 11.09
N ILE A 35 -5.86 -9.75 10.88
CA ILE A 35 -4.48 -9.90 11.35
C ILE A 35 -3.55 -9.59 10.16
N HIS A 36 -2.69 -8.59 10.34
CA HIS A 36 -1.79 -8.11 9.29
C HIS A 36 -0.44 -8.80 9.35
N PHE A 37 0.02 -9.33 8.21
CA PHE A 37 1.35 -9.92 8.01
C PHE A 37 1.96 -9.51 6.66
N GLU A 38 1.35 -8.56 5.96
CA GLU A 38 1.68 -8.19 4.59
C GLU A 38 2.61 -7.00 4.45
N ILE A 39 2.62 -6.07 5.42
CA ILE A 39 3.52 -4.91 5.45
C ILE A 39 4.51 -5.07 6.62
N GLY A 40 5.79 -4.88 6.34
CA GLY A 40 6.85 -4.90 7.34
C GLY A 40 7.06 -3.53 7.99
N GLU A 41 6.09 -3.08 8.78
CA GLU A 41 6.24 -1.92 9.67
C GLU A 41 6.45 -2.43 11.12
N PRO A 42 7.37 -1.84 11.89
CA PRO A 42 7.47 -2.14 13.32
C PRO A 42 6.17 -1.79 14.05
N ASP A 43 5.83 -2.55 15.09
CA ASP A 43 4.69 -2.33 15.97
C ASP A 43 4.93 -1.27 17.05
N PHE A 44 5.99 -0.45 16.89
CA PHE A 44 6.41 0.59 17.82
C PHE A 44 6.78 1.89 17.09
N ASP A 45 6.60 3.02 17.77
CA ASP A 45 7.01 4.34 17.28
C ASP A 45 8.54 4.39 17.08
N THR A 46 8.98 4.94 15.94
CA THR A 46 10.40 5.16 15.59
C THR A 46 10.78 6.63 15.57
#